data_AF-A0A0B1T2U6-F1
#
_entry.id   AF-A0A0B1T2U6-F1
#
_cell.length_a   1.000
_cell.length_b   1.000
_cell.length_c   1.000
_cell.angle_alpha   90.00
_cell.angle_beta   90.00
_cell.angle_gamma   90.00
#
_symmetry.space_group_name_H-M   'P 1'
#
loop_
_entity.id
_entity.type
_entity.pdbx_description
1 polymer ?
#
loop_
_entity_poly.entity_id
_entity_poly.type
_entity_poly.pdbx_seq_one_letter_code
_entity_poly.pdbx_strand_id
1 'polypeptide(L)'
;MHIWIVAVICSIIHFVKSQCVDGVHNVITVDSYGNAKLPVRVRNVTILVYDINYRPSCHKGKVNVVLPGYFHIISGEVEVPKDYDLASSNLVRATVQLGGMKLCDEGKSGMVIVPSKYW
;
A
#
# COMPACT_ATOMS: atom_id res chain seq x y z
N MET A 1 28.14 -35.90 16.23
CA MET A 1 26.72 -35.58 16.48
C MET A 1 26.45 -34.09 16.71
N HIS A 2 27.44 -33.21 16.92
CA HIS A 2 27.21 -31.78 17.14
C HIS A 2 27.14 -30.93 15.87
N ILE A 3 27.83 -31.32 14.80
CA ILE A 3 27.93 -30.53 13.54
C ILE A 3 26.58 -30.49 12.78
N TRP A 4 25.85 -31.61 12.75
CA TRP A 4 24.54 -31.70 12.11
C TRP A 4 23.48 -30.85 12.81
N ILE A 5 23.55 -30.79 14.15
CA ILE A 5 22.64 -29.97 14.96
C ILE A 5 22.88 -28.48 14.68
N VAL A 6 24.16 -28.06 14.60
CA VAL A 6 24.51 -26.67 14.28
C VAL A 6 24.07 -26.29 12.87
N ALA A 7 24.22 -27.17 11.87
CA ALA A 7 23.78 -26.91 10.50
C ALA A 7 22.24 -26.79 10.36
N VAL A 8 21.49 -27.62 11.10
CA VAL A 8 20.03 -27.55 11.16
C VAL A 8 19.58 -26.25 11.85
N ILE A 9 20.17 -25.90 12.99
CA ILE A 9 19.86 -24.65 13.70
C ILE A 9 20.18 -23.43 12.81
N CYS A 10 21.32 -23.43 12.11
CA CYS A 10 21.70 -22.35 11.21
C CYS A 10 20.71 -22.21 10.03
N SER A 11 20.27 -23.32 9.42
CA SER A 11 19.26 -23.29 8.35
C SER A 11 17.91 -22.73 8.81
N ILE A 12 17.48 -23.05 10.02
CA ILE A 12 16.22 -22.53 10.59
C ILE A 12 16.33 -21.01 10.80
N ILE A 13 17.48 -20.51 11.29
CA ILE A 13 17.71 -19.08 11.51
C ILE A 13 17.68 -18.29 10.18
N HIS A 14 18.16 -18.86 9.08
CA HIS A 14 18.12 -18.24 7.76
C HIS A 14 16.71 -18.16 7.17
N PHE A 15 15.83 -19.13 7.45
CA PHE A 15 14.46 -19.16 6.94
C PHE A 15 13.63 -17.97 7.48
N VAL A 16 13.77 -17.67 8.78
CA VAL A 16 13.01 -16.61 9.47
C VAL A 16 13.33 -15.22 8.89
N LYS A 17 14.57 -14.97 8.45
CA LYS A 17 14.96 -13.66 7.87
C LYS A 17 14.33 -13.36 6.50
N SER A 18 13.70 -14.35 5.86
CA SER A 18 13.12 -14.20 4.51
C SER A 18 11.59 -14.21 4.49
N GLN A 19 10.92 -14.48 5.62
CA GLN A 19 9.48 -14.67 5.62
C GLN A 19 8.72 -13.33 5.58
N CYS A 20 7.88 -13.17 4.55
CA CYS A 20 6.87 -12.12 4.48
C CYS A 20 5.63 -12.58 5.26
N VAL A 21 5.55 -12.16 6.53
CA VAL A 21 4.39 -12.43 7.38
C VAL A 21 3.32 -11.38 7.13
N ASP A 22 2.10 -11.84 6.80
CA ASP A 22 0.94 -10.99 6.56
C ASP A 22 0.55 -10.19 7.81
N GLY A 23 0.16 -8.93 7.62
CA GLY A 23 -0.17 -8.00 8.70
C GLY A 23 1.03 -7.51 9.52
N VAL A 24 2.26 -7.95 9.20
CA VAL A 24 3.49 -7.51 9.88
C VAL A 24 4.42 -6.80 8.91
N HIS A 25 4.72 -7.44 7.79
CA HIS A 25 5.76 -6.96 6.88
C HIS A 25 5.21 -6.29 5.62
N ASN A 26 3.97 -6.61 5.24
CA ASN A 26 3.29 -6.05 4.07
C ASN A 26 2.35 -4.89 4.43
N VAL A 27 2.63 -4.19 5.52
CA VAL A 27 1.80 -3.09 6.03
C VAL A 27 2.40 -1.75 5.65
N ILE A 28 1.56 -0.82 5.19
CA ILE A 28 1.89 0.61 5.10
C ILE A 28 0.86 1.44 5.88
N THR A 29 1.32 2.54 6.46
CA THR A 29 0.46 3.56 7.06
C THR A 29 0.51 4.81 6.21
N VAL A 30 -0.65 5.38 5.90
CA VAL A 30 -0.81 6.56 5.05
C VAL A 30 -1.55 7.66 5.81
N ASP A 31 -1.02 8.87 5.70
CA ASP A 31 -1.55 10.09 6.30
C ASP A 31 -1.57 11.22 5.27
N SER A 32 -2.57 12.09 5.36
CA SER A 32 -2.66 13.31 4.55
C SER A 32 -1.83 14.45 5.16
N TYR A 33 -0.63 14.68 4.61
CA TYR A 33 0.24 15.79 5.00
C TYR A 33 0.08 17.00 4.07
N GLY A 34 -0.06 18.20 4.66
CA GLY A 34 -0.11 19.46 3.91
C GLY A 34 -1.07 20.51 4.49
N ASN A 35 -0.74 21.79 4.27
CA ASN A 35 -1.52 22.97 4.69
C ASN A 35 -2.60 23.40 3.69
N ALA A 36 -2.68 22.72 2.54
CA ALA A 36 -3.81 22.92 1.64
C ALA A 36 -5.10 22.51 2.37
N LYS A 37 -6.13 23.35 2.27
CA LYS A 37 -7.49 23.02 2.73
C LYS A 37 -8.07 21.96 1.79
N LEU A 38 -7.56 20.74 1.89
CA LEU A 38 -8.08 19.59 1.17
C LEU A 38 -9.48 19.27 1.71
N PRO A 39 -10.47 19.02 0.84
CA PRO A 39 -11.86 18.79 1.24
C PRO A 39 -12.07 17.48 1.98
N VAL A 40 -11.13 16.54 1.87
CA VAL A 40 -11.09 15.27 2.58
C VAL A 40 -9.65 15.02 3.00
N ARG A 41 -9.46 14.63 4.25
CA ARG A 41 -8.16 14.23 4.80
C ARG A 41 -8.29 12.81 5.32
N VAL A 42 -7.26 12.00 5.12
CA VAL A 42 -7.17 10.68 5.73
C VAL A 42 -6.08 10.67 6.80
N ARG A 43 -6.34 9.99 7.91
CA ARG A 43 -5.40 9.84 9.02
C ARG A 43 -5.27 8.39 9.40
N ASN A 44 -4.04 7.99 9.74
CA ASN A 44 -3.69 6.68 10.27
C ASN A 44 -4.25 5.51 9.45
N VAL A 45 -4.26 5.64 8.12
CA VAL A 45 -4.82 4.60 7.25
C VAL A 45 -3.84 3.45 7.16
N THR A 46 -4.24 2.29 7.65
CA THR A 46 -3.43 1.07 7.59
C THR A 46 -3.86 0.23 6.39
N ILE A 47 -2.90 -0.09 5.54
CA ILE A 47 -3.13 -0.80 4.28
C ILE A 47 -2.20 -2.01 4.22
N LEU A 48 -2.76 -3.18 3.89
CA LEU A 48 -2.03 -4.39 3.57
C LEU A 48 -1.79 -4.47 2.06
N VAL A 49 -0.57 -4.81 1.67
CA VAL A 49 -0.12 -4.83 0.28
C VAL A 49 0.05 -6.27 -0.21
N TYR A 50 -0.54 -6.59 -1.35
CA TYR A 50 -0.48 -7.92 -1.97
C TYR A 50 -0.05 -7.86 -3.43
N ASP A 51 0.56 -8.94 -3.91
CA ASP A 51 0.89 -9.12 -5.32
C ASP A 51 -0.33 -9.51 -6.17
N ILE A 52 -0.14 -9.64 -7.49
CA ILE A 52 -1.16 -10.10 -8.45
C ILE A 52 -1.82 -11.44 -8.08
N ASN A 53 -1.13 -12.32 -7.34
CA ASN A 53 -1.67 -13.62 -6.90
C ASN A 53 -2.31 -13.54 -5.51
N TYR A 54 -2.54 -12.33 -4.98
CA TYR A 54 -3.09 -12.09 -3.66
C TYR A 54 -2.21 -12.65 -2.52
N ARG A 55 -0.89 -12.63 -2.68
CA ARG A 55 0.09 -13.01 -1.65
C ARG A 55 0.69 -11.77 -0.99
N PRO A 56 0.99 -11.79 0.32
CA PRO A 56 1.57 -10.63 0.99
C PRO A 56 2.89 -10.24 0.31
N SER A 57 3.02 -8.97 -0.03
CA SER A 57 4.15 -8.49 -0.85
C SER A 57 5.23 -7.84 0.01
N CYS A 58 6.39 -8.50 0.07
CA CYS A 58 7.56 -8.01 0.79
C CYS A 58 8.86 -8.22 0.00
N HIS A 59 9.84 -7.37 0.26
CA HIS A 59 11.22 -7.53 -0.19
C HIS A 59 12.17 -7.36 1.01
N LYS A 60 12.96 -8.39 1.32
CA LYS A 60 13.91 -8.40 2.46
C LYS A 60 13.25 -8.04 3.80
N GLY A 61 12.07 -8.60 4.06
CA GLY A 61 11.31 -8.36 5.30
C GLY A 61 10.70 -6.96 5.41
N LYS A 62 10.69 -6.18 4.33
CA LYS A 62 10.02 -4.87 4.26
C LYS A 62 8.91 -4.91 3.23
N VAL A 63 7.90 -4.06 3.40
CA VAL A 63 6.81 -3.94 2.45
C VAL A 63 7.34 -3.61 1.05
N ASN A 64 6.74 -4.24 0.04
CA ASN A 64 7.09 -4.02 -1.36
C ASN A 64 5.82 -3.80 -2.16
N VAL A 65 5.73 -2.68 -2.87
CA VAL A 65 4.58 -2.37 -3.73
C VAL A 65 4.90 -2.84 -5.14
N VAL A 66 4.16 -3.83 -5.63
CA VAL A 66 4.26 -4.34 -6.99
C VAL A 66 2.99 -3.98 -7.75
N LEU A 67 3.15 -3.59 -9.02
CA LEU A 67 2.05 -3.30 -9.92
C LEU A 67 2.15 -4.23 -11.14
N PRO A 68 1.07 -4.95 -11.52
CA PRO A 68 -0.24 -4.99 -10.86
C PRO A 68 -0.23 -5.70 -9.49
N GLY A 69 -1.12 -5.29 -8.58
CA GLY A 69 -1.24 -5.83 -7.21
C GLY A 69 -2.51 -5.32 -6.50
N TYR A 70 -2.69 -5.68 -5.24
CA TYR A 70 -3.87 -5.30 -4.43
C TYR A 70 -3.48 -4.53 -3.16
N PHE A 71 -4.36 -3.64 -2.76
CA PHE A 71 -4.28 -2.88 -1.52
C PHE A 71 -5.54 -3.14 -0.70
N HIS A 72 -5.38 -3.66 0.52
CA HIS A 72 -6.48 -3.93 1.43
C HIS A 72 -6.42 -2.96 2.60
N ILE A 73 -7.34 -2.00 2.63
CA ILE A 73 -7.43 -0.99 3.70
C ILE A 73 -8.15 -1.64 4.88
N ILE A 74 -7.47 -1.77 6.02
CA ILE A 74 -8.01 -2.47 7.20
C ILE A 74 -8.44 -1.51 8.32
N SER A 75 -7.89 -0.29 8.36
CA SER A 75 -8.29 0.74 9.30
C SER A 75 -7.87 2.13 8.82
N GLY A 76 -8.45 3.17 9.41
CA GLY A 76 -8.12 4.55 9.13
C GLY A 76 -9.26 5.49 9.48
N GLU A 77 -8.96 6.78 9.51
CA GLU A 77 -9.94 7.84 9.73
C GLU A 77 -10.05 8.73 8.49
N VAL A 78 -11.28 9.15 8.20
CA VAL A 78 -11.57 10.12 7.14
C VAL A 78 -12.13 11.36 7.81
N GLU A 79 -11.37 12.45 7.77
CA GLU A 79 -11.77 13.75 8.28
C GLU A 79 -12.25 14.59 7.11
N VAL A 80 -13.52 14.99 7.17
CA VAL A 80 -14.14 15.85 6.16
C VAL A 80 -14.41 17.21 6.82
N PRO A 81 -13.59 18.24 6.57
CA PRO A 81 -13.72 19.56 7.20
C PRO A 81 -14.97 20.37 6.78
N LYS A 82 -15.80 19.84 5.87
CA LYS A 82 -17.09 20.39 5.45
C LYS A 82 -18.09 19.24 5.34
N ASP A 83 -19.37 19.51 5.51
CA ASP A 83 -20.41 18.52 5.21
C ASP A 83 -20.35 18.17 3.71
N TYR A 84 -19.65 17.08 3.39
CA TYR A 84 -19.77 16.39 2.11
C TYR A 84 -20.63 15.17 2.35
N ASP A 85 -21.69 15.06 1.56
CA ASP A 85 -22.48 13.85 1.50
C ASP A 85 -21.67 12.76 0.78
N LEU A 86 -20.87 12.03 1.55
CA LEU A 86 -20.08 10.88 1.08
C LEU A 86 -20.97 9.75 0.55
N ALA A 87 -22.24 9.68 0.97
CA ALA A 87 -23.17 8.66 0.51
C ALA A 87 -23.67 8.95 -0.91
N SER A 88 -23.77 10.22 -1.31
CA SER A 88 -24.12 10.60 -2.69
C SER A 88 -22.90 10.75 -3.62
N SER A 89 -21.69 11.00 -3.11
CA SER A 89 -20.47 10.98 -3.92
C SER A 89 -19.31 10.21 -3.26
N ASN A 90 -19.18 8.93 -3.64
CA ASN A 90 -18.15 8.00 -3.18
C ASN A 90 -16.90 7.94 -4.09
N LEU A 91 -16.82 8.80 -5.11
CA LEU A 91 -15.71 8.83 -6.07
C LEU A 91 -14.53 9.66 -5.55
N VAL A 92 -13.47 8.98 -5.13
CA VAL A 92 -12.20 9.61 -4.75
C VAL A 92 -11.32 9.78 -5.99
N ARG A 93 -10.96 11.03 -6.31
CA ARG A 93 -10.05 11.39 -7.40
C ARG A 93 -8.68 11.78 -6.83
N ALA A 94 -7.62 11.15 -7.31
CA ALA A 94 -6.26 11.41 -6.85
C ALA A 94 -5.34 11.86 -8.00
N THR A 95 -4.44 12.80 -7.72
CA THR A 95 -3.34 13.18 -8.61
C THR A 95 -2.06 12.48 -8.11
N VAL A 96 -1.37 11.76 -8.99
CA VAL A 96 -0.14 11.01 -8.68
C VAL A 96 1.00 11.60 -9.50
N GLN A 97 2.11 11.96 -8.84
CA GLN A 97 3.28 12.57 -9.48
C GLN A 97 4.55 11.78 -9.17
N LEU A 98 5.44 11.66 -10.15
CA LEU A 98 6.76 11.08 -10.01
C LEU A 98 7.79 12.07 -10.56
N GLY A 99 8.55 12.70 -9.66
CA GLY A 99 9.40 13.84 -10.02
C GLY A 99 8.57 15.03 -10.53
N GLY A 100 8.91 15.57 -11.70
CA GLY A 100 8.14 16.63 -12.37
C GLY A 100 7.01 16.12 -13.27
N MET A 101 6.80 14.81 -13.36
CA MET A 101 5.84 14.20 -14.27
C MET A 101 4.55 13.81 -13.53
N LYS A 102 3.41 14.33 -13.98
CA LYS A 102 2.08 13.90 -13.51
C LYS A 102 1.71 12.57 -14.17
N LEU A 103 1.63 11.50 -13.39
CA LEU A 103 1.22 10.17 -13.85
C LEU A 103 -0.31 10.07 -13.96
N CYS A 104 -1.01 10.59 -12.95
CA CYS A 104 -2.47 10.74 -12.94
C CYS A 104 -2.81 12.16 -12.51
N ASP A 105 -3.81 12.76 -13.14
CA ASP A 105 -4.35 14.06 -12.75
C ASP A 105 -5.85 13.93 -12.46
N GLU A 106 -6.25 14.19 -11.22
CA GLU A 106 -7.63 14.07 -10.74
C GLU A 106 -8.30 12.74 -11.12
N GLY A 107 -7.61 11.61 -10.94
CA GLY A 107 -8.12 10.28 -11.25
C GLY A 107 -8.17 9.95 -12.75
N LYS A 108 -7.67 10.82 -13.62
CA LYS A 108 -7.44 10.52 -15.04
C LYS A 108 -5.97 10.22 -15.26
N SER A 109 -5.68 9.03 -15.79
CA SER A 109 -4.34 8.69 -16.20
C SER A 109 -3.86 9.59 -17.34
N GLY A 110 -2.66 10.14 -17.20
CA GLY A 110 -1.92 10.81 -18.29
C GLY A 110 -1.02 9.85 -19.08
N MET A 111 -0.98 8.57 -18.71
CA MET A 111 -0.12 7.55 -19.30
C MET A 111 -0.93 6.43 -19.95
N VAL A 112 -0.56 6.01 -21.15
CA VAL A 112 -1.22 4.88 -21.85
C VAL A 112 -1.17 3.59 -21.04
N ILE A 113 -0.11 3.39 -20.24
CA ILE A 113 0.10 2.19 -19.43
C ILE A 113 -0.72 2.15 -18.13
N VAL A 114 -1.26 3.27 -17.68
CA VAL A 114 -2.13 3.32 -16.49
C VAL A 114 -3.58 3.47 -16.99
N PRO A 115 -4.45 2.46 -16.83
CA PRO A 115 -5.82 2.53 -17.34
C PRO A 115 -6.62 3.62 -16.64
N SER A 116 -7.39 4.40 -17.40
CA SER A 116 -8.32 5.41 -16.87
C SER A 116 -9.73 4.87 -16.61
N LYS A 117 -9.99 3.62 -17.00
CA LYS A 117 -11.24 2.90 -16.76
C LYS A 117 -10.91 1.53 -16.15
N TYR A 118 -11.52 1.25 -15.01
CA TYR A 118 -11.69 -0.11 -14.53
C TYR A 118 -12.93 -0.67 -15.24
N TRP A 119 -12.81 -1.87 -15.79
CA TRP A 119 -13.88 -2.62 -16.44
C TRP A 119 -14.92 -3.07 -15.42
#